data_AF-A0A0D8ZQU1-F1
#
_entry.id   AF-A0A0D8ZQU1-F1
#
_cell.length_a   1.000
_cell.length_b   1.000
_cell.length_c   1.000
_cell.angle_alpha   90.00
_cell.angle_beta   90.00
_cell.angle_gamma   90.00
#
_symmetry.space_group_name_H-M   'P 1'
#
loop_
_entity.id
_entity.type
_entity.pdbx_description
1 polymer ?
#
loop_
_entity_poly.entity_id
_entity_poly.type
_entity_poly.pdbx_seq_one_letter_code
_entity_poly.pdbx_strand_id
1 'polypeptide(L)'
;MKQLVSAERFCLSGHILAKVFGLAGLLLVVPHPELIMNLGTVGQKAYQMSMAGGGVFDILLGIAAVSIYAYRQLGVKAWLLFMLPTIFISLGSELLGTGTGFPFGEYSYLSGLGYKIAGLVPFTIPLSWFYVGLSAYLIARVGLSVDQKPSLLRHLGAIAIGAVMFTSWDFALEPAMSQTAVPFWFWEKPGAFFGTPYQNYAGWFGTSAIFMSVAAILWRNISLTKLQRSHLTLPLVVYLTNFIFAGVLSCAAGYWIPVSLGVTVGVIPAVLLWWLAQPGIKNTAAIESSNEIPVVAAYK
;
A
#
# COMPACT_ATOMS: atom_id res chain seq x y z
N MET A 1 4.92 -18.84 -15.30
CA MET A 1 4.57 -17.40 -15.40
C MET A 1 3.06 -17.13 -15.42
N LYS A 2 2.25 -17.77 -16.28
CA LYS A 2 0.77 -17.55 -16.34
C LYS A 2 0.04 -17.80 -15.01
N GLN A 3 0.41 -18.85 -14.28
CA GLN A 3 -0.16 -19.17 -12.96
C GLN A 3 0.09 -18.06 -11.93
N LEU A 4 1.32 -17.53 -11.87
CA LEU A 4 1.66 -16.43 -10.97
C LEU A 4 0.88 -15.15 -11.29
N VAL A 5 0.64 -14.85 -12.58
CA VAL A 5 -0.20 -13.70 -12.98
C VAL A 5 -1.64 -13.88 -12.52
N SER A 6 -2.15 -15.10 -12.63
CA SER A 6 -3.53 -15.41 -12.22
C SER A 6 -3.67 -15.31 -10.69
N ALA A 7 -2.69 -15.84 -9.94
CA ALA A 7 -2.64 -15.74 -8.49
C ALA A 7 -2.52 -14.28 -8.01
N GLU A 8 -1.64 -13.48 -8.62
CA GLU A 8 -1.49 -12.05 -8.34
C GLU A 8 -2.82 -11.30 -8.52
N ARG A 9 -3.51 -11.53 -9.65
CA ARG A 9 -4.80 -10.90 -9.94
C ARG A 9 -5.89 -11.37 -8.99
N PHE A 10 -5.90 -12.65 -8.63
CA PHE A 10 -6.82 -13.21 -7.66
C PHE A 10 -6.64 -12.54 -6.29
N CYS A 11 -5.39 -12.45 -5.80
CA CYS A 11 -5.08 -11.79 -4.54
C CYS A 11 -5.45 -10.31 -4.55
N LEU A 12 -5.13 -9.59 -5.63
CA LEU A 12 -5.48 -8.17 -5.78
C LEU A 12 -7.00 -7.96 -5.81
N SER A 13 -7.73 -8.79 -6.56
CA SER A 13 -9.19 -8.72 -6.62
C SER A 13 -9.81 -9.04 -5.26
N GLY A 14 -9.30 -10.05 -4.57
CA GLY A 14 -9.71 -10.38 -3.20
C GLY A 14 -9.46 -9.24 -2.22
N HIS A 15 -8.30 -8.58 -2.29
CA HIS A 15 -7.96 -7.41 -1.46
C HIS A 15 -8.96 -6.26 -1.68
N ILE A 16 -9.28 -5.95 -2.93
CA ILE A 16 -10.27 -4.90 -3.27
C ILE A 16 -11.67 -5.30 -2.77
N LEU A 17 -12.09 -6.54 -3.03
CA LEU A 17 -13.42 -7.04 -2.62
C LEU A 17 -13.55 -7.08 -1.10
N ALA A 18 -12.50 -7.47 -0.37
CA ALA A 18 -12.48 -7.47 1.09
C ALA A 18 -12.67 -6.05 1.65
N LYS A 19 -12.05 -5.03 1.05
CA LYS A 19 -12.26 -3.62 1.42
C LYS A 19 -13.65 -3.12 1.10
N VAL A 20 -14.20 -3.43 -0.07
CA VAL A 20 -15.58 -3.06 -0.42
C VAL A 20 -16.57 -3.70 0.54
N PHE A 21 -16.39 -4.98 0.85
CA PHE A 21 -17.21 -5.69 1.82
C PHE A 21 -17.05 -5.11 3.24
N GLY A 22 -15.82 -4.78 3.65
CA GLY A 22 -15.52 -4.12 4.91
C GLY A 22 -16.19 -2.75 5.04
N LEU A 23 -16.18 -1.93 3.98
CA LEU A 23 -16.88 -0.64 3.95
C LEU A 23 -18.39 -0.83 4.10
N ALA A 24 -18.99 -1.77 3.38
CA ALA A 24 -20.41 -2.06 3.52
C ALA A 24 -20.75 -2.50 4.95
N GLY A 25 -19.94 -3.38 5.55
CA GLY A 25 -20.10 -3.79 6.94
C GLY A 25 -20.02 -2.62 7.92
N LEU A 26 -18.94 -1.84 7.85
CA LEU A 26 -18.64 -0.77 8.81
C LEU A 26 -19.57 0.44 8.67
N LEU A 27 -20.03 0.77 7.46
CA LEU A 27 -20.84 1.97 7.21
C LEU A 27 -22.33 1.71 7.15
N LEU A 28 -22.75 0.52 6.71
CA LEU A 28 -24.18 0.22 6.51
C LEU A 28 -24.72 -0.74 7.57
N VAL A 29 -23.92 -1.71 8.04
CA VAL A 29 -24.41 -2.76 8.94
C VAL A 29 -24.16 -2.42 10.41
N VAL A 30 -22.93 -2.04 10.77
CA VAL A 30 -22.56 -1.71 12.15
C VAL A 30 -23.43 -0.60 12.75
N PRO A 31 -23.74 0.51 12.05
CA PRO A 31 -24.60 1.56 12.58
C PRO A 31 -26.08 1.18 12.68
N HIS A 32 -26.49 0.07 12.05
CA HIS A 32 -27.88 -0.37 11.91
C HIS A 32 -28.04 -1.84 12.37
N PRO A 33 -27.97 -2.12 13.69
CA PRO A 33 -28.01 -3.50 14.21
C PRO A 33 -29.27 -4.28 13.81
N GLU A 34 -30.39 -3.59 13.56
CA GLU A 34 -31.62 -4.16 13.03
C GLU A 34 -31.44 -4.87 11.69
N LEU A 35 -30.51 -4.42 10.85
CA LEU A 35 -30.19 -5.09 9.59
C LEU A 35 -29.58 -6.47 9.82
N ILE A 36 -28.77 -6.63 10.87
CA ILE A 36 -28.12 -7.91 11.21
C ILE A 36 -29.18 -8.98 11.51
N MET A 37 -30.27 -8.61 12.18
CA MET A 37 -31.38 -9.53 12.47
C MET A 37 -32.10 -9.98 11.19
N ASN A 38 -32.08 -9.17 10.14
CA ASN A 38 -32.75 -9.43 8.86
C ASN A 38 -31.84 -10.09 7.80
N LEU A 39 -30.53 -10.23 8.05
CA LEU A 39 -29.55 -10.82 7.12
C LEU A 39 -29.70 -12.35 6.92
N GLY A 40 -30.60 -12.99 7.67
CA GLY A 40 -30.68 -14.45 7.75
C GLY A 40 -29.40 -15.07 8.35
N THR A 41 -29.37 -16.40 8.47
CA THR A 41 -28.26 -17.12 9.12
C THR A 41 -26.94 -16.99 8.37
N VAL A 42 -26.97 -17.01 7.03
CA VAL A 42 -25.77 -16.87 6.19
C VAL A 42 -25.16 -15.47 6.33
N GLY A 43 -25.96 -14.41 6.27
CA GLY A 43 -25.46 -13.04 6.38
C GLY A 43 -24.97 -12.70 7.79
N GLN A 44 -25.62 -13.21 8.84
CA GLN A 44 -25.11 -13.10 10.22
C GLN A 44 -23.74 -13.78 10.39
N LYS A 45 -23.58 -14.99 9.85
CA LYS A 45 -22.30 -15.70 9.90
C LYS A 45 -21.22 -14.96 9.10
N ALA A 46 -21.56 -14.44 7.91
CA ALA A 46 -20.65 -13.64 7.10
C ALA A 46 -20.19 -12.37 7.85
N TYR A 47 -21.12 -11.66 8.49
CA TYR A 47 -20.82 -10.49 9.32
C TYR A 47 -19.89 -10.86 10.48
N GLN A 48 -20.19 -11.93 11.23
CA GLN A 48 -19.33 -12.37 12.34
C GLN A 48 -17.91 -12.73 11.88
N MET A 49 -17.77 -13.46 10.77
CA MET A 49 -16.46 -13.79 10.20
C MET A 49 -15.71 -12.53 9.73
N SER A 50 -16.43 -11.57 9.14
CA SER A 50 -15.87 -10.27 8.74
C SER A 50 -15.31 -9.51 9.92
N MET A 51 -16.08 -9.39 11.00
CA MET A 51 -15.66 -8.67 12.20
C MET A 51 -14.50 -9.38 12.92
N ALA A 52 -14.45 -10.71 12.86
CA ALA A 52 -13.41 -11.50 13.51
C ALA A 52 -12.06 -11.48 12.77
N GLY A 53 -12.07 -11.44 11.43
CA GLY A 53 -10.85 -11.64 10.65
C GLY A 53 -10.77 -10.92 9.30
N GLY A 54 -11.75 -10.08 8.95
CA GLY A 54 -11.80 -9.39 7.66
C GLY A 54 -10.57 -8.51 7.41
N GLY A 55 -10.13 -7.75 8.42
CA GLY A 55 -8.91 -6.93 8.32
C GLY A 55 -7.63 -7.77 8.11
N VAL A 56 -7.50 -8.89 8.82
CA VAL A 56 -6.38 -9.83 8.63
C VAL A 56 -6.39 -10.41 7.22
N PHE A 57 -7.56 -10.89 6.76
CA PHE A 57 -7.71 -11.48 5.44
C PHE A 57 -7.37 -10.48 4.32
N ASP A 58 -7.86 -9.25 4.44
CA ASP A 58 -7.53 -8.14 3.54
C ASP A 58 -6.02 -7.90 3.44
N ILE A 59 -5.34 -7.75 4.59
CA ILE A 59 -3.89 -7.48 4.63
C ILE A 59 -3.09 -8.63 4.04
N LEU A 60 -3.46 -9.88 4.33
CA LEU A 60 -2.77 -11.06 3.78
C LEU A 60 -2.91 -11.15 2.26
N LEU A 61 -4.08 -10.78 1.71
CA LEU A 61 -4.29 -10.72 0.26
C LEU A 61 -3.47 -9.59 -0.39
N GLY A 62 -3.41 -8.42 0.24
CA GLY A 62 -2.57 -7.30 -0.21
C GLY A 62 -1.09 -7.70 -0.26
N ILE A 63 -0.60 -8.38 0.78
CA ILE A 63 0.76 -8.94 0.80
C ILE A 63 1.01 -9.96 -0.28
N ALA A 64 0.08 -10.88 -0.48
CA ALA A 64 0.25 -11.94 -1.46
C ALA A 64 0.33 -11.32 -2.86
N ALA A 65 -0.56 -10.37 -3.17
CA ALA A 65 -0.55 -9.65 -4.45
C ALA A 65 0.79 -8.93 -4.68
N VAL A 66 1.25 -8.13 -3.72
CA VAL A 66 2.49 -7.34 -3.86
C VAL A 66 3.74 -8.22 -3.83
N SER A 67 3.75 -9.31 -3.07
CA SER A 67 4.88 -10.26 -3.03
C SER A 67 5.03 -11.03 -4.34
N ILE A 68 3.92 -11.52 -4.91
CA ILE A 68 3.93 -12.19 -6.22
C ILE A 68 4.38 -11.21 -7.31
N TYR A 69 3.88 -9.98 -7.25
CA TYR A 69 4.31 -8.89 -8.13
C TYR A 69 5.81 -8.60 -8.00
N ALA A 70 6.30 -8.40 -6.78
CA ALA A 70 7.70 -8.08 -6.52
C ALA A 70 8.63 -9.21 -6.97
N TYR A 71 8.25 -10.46 -6.70
CA TYR A 71 8.98 -11.63 -7.20
C TYR A 71 9.07 -11.64 -8.73
N ARG A 72 7.95 -11.39 -9.43
CA ARG A 72 7.91 -11.42 -10.89
C ARG A 72 8.64 -10.27 -11.56
N GLN A 73 8.51 -9.06 -11.03
CA GLN A 73 8.99 -7.84 -11.69
C GLN A 73 10.36 -7.38 -11.20
N LEU A 74 10.69 -7.63 -9.94
CA LEU A 74 11.95 -7.21 -9.32
C LEU A 74 12.93 -8.38 -9.14
N GLY A 75 12.40 -9.62 -9.11
CA GLY A 75 13.16 -10.82 -8.77
C GLY A 75 13.28 -11.01 -7.24
N VAL A 76 13.59 -12.25 -6.84
CA VAL A 76 13.63 -12.65 -5.42
C VAL A 76 14.58 -11.79 -4.57
N LYS A 77 15.74 -11.42 -5.12
CA LYS A 77 16.74 -10.63 -4.38
C LYS A 77 16.23 -9.24 -4.05
N ALA A 78 15.73 -8.50 -5.05
CA ALA A 78 15.21 -7.15 -4.84
C ALA A 78 13.99 -7.15 -3.91
N TRP A 79 13.08 -8.11 -4.10
CA TRP A 79 11.91 -8.31 -3.25
C TRP A 79 12.30 -8.52 -1.78
N LEU A 80 13.17 -9.49 -1.47
CA LEU A 80 13.56 -9.79 -0.09
C LEU A 80 14.37 -8.65 0.55
N LEU A 81 15.23 -7.98 -0.23
CA LEU A 81 16.02 -6.83 0.26
C LEU A 81 15.17 -5.59 0.55
N PHE A 82 13.90 -5.56 0.14
CA PHE A 82 12.95 -4.53 0.57
C PHE A 82 12.04 -5.04 1.67
N MET A 83 11.50 -6.25 1.51
CA MET A 83 10.53 -6.84 2.43
C MET A 83 11.10 -7.03 3.83
N LEU A 84 12.28 -7.64 3.95
CA LEU A 84 12.85 -7.97 5.27
C LEU A 84 13.20 -6.69 6.06
N PRO A 85 13.95 -5.71 5.52
CA PRO A 85 14.20 -4.48 6.26
C PRO A 85 12.91 -3.75 6.63
N THR A 86 11.93 -3.68 5.73
CA THR A 86 10.67 -2.99 6.04
C THR A 86 9.94 -3.65 7.21
N ILE A 87 9.81 -4.97 7.22
CA ILE A 87 9.15 -5.71 8.30
C ILE A 87 9.90 -5.51 9.64
N PHE A 88 11.23 -5.67 9.67
CA PHE A 88 11.98 -5.57 10.92
C PHE A 88 12.06 -4.13 11.45
N ILE A 89 12.24 -3.14 10.58
CA ILE A 89 12.32 -1.73 10.96
C ILE A 89 10.96 -1.25 11.46
N SER A 90 9.88 -1.53 10.72
CA SER A 90 8.53 -1.14 11.16
C SER A 90 8.14 -1.85 12.44
N LEU A 91 8.33 -3.18 12.56
CA LEU A 91 8.05 -3.90 13.81
C LEU A 91 8.85 -3.33 14.99
N GLY A 92 10.13 -3.00 14.79
CA GLY A 92 10.95 -2.36 15.81
C GLY A 92 10.41 -0.99 16.22
N SER A 93 10.04 -0.14 15.26
CA SER A 93 9.41 1.16 15.53
C SER A 93 8.07 1.03 16.25
N GLU A 94 7.24 0.06 15.88
CA GLU A 94 5.93 -0.20 16.46
C GLU A 94 6.04 -0.71 17.91
N LEU A 95 6.97 -1.63 18.18
CA LEU A 95 7.24 -2.12 19.53
C LEU A 95 7.82 -1.01 20.43
N LEU A 96 8.69 -0.15 19.88
CA LEU A 96 9.18 1.02 20.60
C LEU A 96 8.06 2.03 20.84
N GLY A 97 7.19 2.27 19.85
CA GLY A 97 6.07 3.21 19.94
C GLY A 97 5.06 2.80 21.00
N THR A 98 4.59 1.56 20.93
CA THR A 98 3.64 0.99 21.91
C THR A 98 4.24 0.80 23.31
N GLY A 99 5.57 0.69 23.42
CA GLY A 99 6.25 0.53 24.71
C GLY A 99 6.70 1.84 25.38
N THR A 100 7.05 2.86 24.60
CA THR A 100 7.72 4.09 25.09
C THR A 100 7.09 5.39 24.62
N GLY A 101 6.17 5.33 23.67
CA GLY A 101 5.62 6.49 22.99
C GLY A 101 6.47 7.03 21.82
N PHE A 102 7.72 6.58 21.63
CA PHE A 102 8.54 6.97 20.48
C PHE A 102 8.62 5.85 19.44
N PRO A 103 8.38 6.09 18.13
CA PRO A 103 8.37 7.39 17.47
C PRO A 103 6.97 7.98 17.21
N PHE A 104 5.88 7.33 17.61
CA PHE A 104 4.53 7.68 17.13
C PHE A 104 3.66 8.51 18.10
N GLY A 105 3.98 8.51 19.38
CA GLY A 105 3.12 8.93 20.48
C GLY A 105 2.70 7.73 21.34
N GLU A 106 2.05 7.99 22.46
CA GLU A 106 1.51 6.96 23.36
C GLU A 106 0.18 6.44 22.81
N TYR A 107 0.18 5.20 22.32
CA TYR A 107 -1.01 4.48 21.89
C TYR A 107 -0.88 2.98 22.16
N SER A 108 -2.04 2.31 22.14
CA SER A 108 -2.15 0.86 22.27
C SER A 108 -3.08 0.29 21.20
N TYR A 109 -2.63 -0.78 20.55
CA TYR A 109 -3.49 -1.55 19.65
C TYR A 109 -4.62 -2.25 20.39
N LEU A 110 -5.77 -2.33 19.75
CA LEU A 110 -6.93 -3.12 20.17
C LEU A 110 -6.93 -4.48 19.45
N SER A 111 -8.10 -5.09 19.35
CA SER A 111 -8.35 -6.39 18.71
C SER A 111 -8.67 -6.21 17.21
N GLY A 112 -8.71 -7.31 16.45
CA GLY A 112 -9.25 -7.32 15.08
C GLY A 112 -8.21 -7.29 13.95
N LEU A 113 -6.94 -7.03 14.26
CA LEU A 113 -5.83 -7.08 13.30
C LEU A 113 -4.94 -8.32 13.46
N GLY A 114 -5.44 -9.35 14.13
CA GLY A 114 -4.74 -10.62 14.37
C GLY A 114 -4.02 -10.67 15.72
N TYR A 115 -3.19 -11.70 15.90
CA TYR A 115 -2.44 -11.87 17.15
C TYR A 115 -1.35 -10.80 17.29
N LYS A 116 -1.02 -10.45 18.53
CA LYS A 116 -0.01 -9.43 18.84
C LYS A 116 1.35 -10.04 19.13
N ILE A 117 2.38 -9.54 18.46
CA ILE A 117 3.79 -9.81 18.75
C ILE A 117 4.15 -9.12 20.07
N ALA A 118 4.76 -9.86 21.00
CA ALA A 118 5.05 -9.42 22.36
C ALA A 118 3.82 -8.90 23.14
N GLY A 119 2.60 -9.26 22.72
CA GLY A 119 1.36 -8.73 23.30
C GLY A 119 1.02 -7.29 22.91
N LEU A 120 1.84 -6.62 22.11
CA LEU A 120 1.73 -5.19 21.80
C LEU A 120 1.26 -4.91 20.37
N VAL A 121 1.96 -5.45 19.37
CA VAL A 121 1.79 -5.04 17.96
C VAL A 121 1.19 -6.17 17.13
N PRO A 122 0.04 -5.98 16.45
CA PRO A 122 -0.51 -7.00 15.57
C PRO A 122 0.47 -7.39 14.46
N PHE A 123 0.62 -8.69 14.20
CA PHE A 123 1.59 -9.17 13.20
C PHE A 123 1.32 -8.66 11.77
N THR A 124 0.08 -8.26 11.49
CA THR A 124 -0.34 -7.71 10.20
C THR A 124 0.12 -6.27 9.97
N ILE A 125 0.53 -5.54 11.02
CA ILE A 125 0.99 -4.16 10.90
C ILE A 125 2.30 -4.07 10.13
N PRO A 126 3.44 -4.67 10.55
CA PRO A 126 4.70 -4.60 9.78
C PRO A 126 4.57 -5.10 8.33
N LEU A 127 3.62 -6.01 8.15
CA LEU A 127 3.19 -6.57 6.90
C LEU A 127 2.52 -5.51 5.99
N SER A 128 1.66 -4.63 6.52
CA SER A 128 1.09 -3.51 5.77
C SER A 128 2.10 -2.42 5.44
N TRP A 129 3.05 -2.17 6.34
CA TRP A 129 4.19 -1.29 6.06
C TRP A 129 4.96 -1.74 4.82
N PHE A 130 5.17 -3.05 4.65
CA PHE A 130 5.83 -3.60 3.46
C PHE A 130 5.05 -3.35 2.17
N TYR A 131 3.80 -3.81 2.07
CA TYR A 131 3.15 -3.87 0.75
C TYR A 131 2.72 -2.48 0.23
N VAL A 132 2.31 -1.58 1.13
CA VAL A 132 2.02 -0.18 0.77
C VAL A 132 3.31 0.62 0.60
N GLY A 133 4.31 0.39 1.47
CA GLY A 133 5.61 1.06 1.40
C GLY A 133 6.36 0.74 0.10
N LEU A 134 6.38 -0.53 -0.33
CA LEU A 134 6.96 -0.92 -1.62
C LEU A 134 6.23 -0.23 -2.77
N SER A 135 4.90 -0.20 -2.70
CA SER A 135 4.08 0.42 -3.74
C SER A 135 4.39 1.92 -3.89
N ALA A 136 4.40 2.66 -2.78
CA ALA A 136 4.74 4.08 -2.76
C ALA A 136 6.18 4.33 -3.25
N TYR A 137 7.15 3.54 -2.78
CA TYR A 137 8.55 3.70 -3.17
C TYR A 137 8.79 3.43 -4.66
N LEU A 138 8.17 2.39 -5.23
CA LEU A 138 8.30 2.09 -6.66
C LEU A 138 7.67 3.16 -7.54
N ILE A 139 6.51 3.70 -7.16
CA ILE A 139 5.87 4.80 -7.89
C ILE A 139 6.80 6.02 -7.93
N ALA A 140 7.35 6.42 -6.78
CA ALA A 140 8.27 7.55 -6.70
C ALA A 140 9.59 7.30 -7.46
N ARG A 141 10.21 6.13 -7.26
CA ARG A 141 11.51 5.78 -7.87
C ARG A 141 11.44 5.72 -9.39
N VAL A 142 10.41 5.08 -9.94
CA VAL A 142 10.24 4.94 -11.38
C VAL A 142 9.72 6.24 -12.00
N GLY A 143 8.80 6.94 -11.34
CA GLY A 143 8.30 8.25 -11.80
C GLY A 143 9.40 9.31 -11.90
N LEU A 144 10.36 9.31 -10.97
CA LEU A 144 11.55 10.18 -11.01
C LEU A 144 12.66 9.66 -11.94
N SER A 145 12.45 8.52 -12.60
CA SER A 145 13.42 7.87 -13.50
C SER A 145 14.79 7.67 -12.82
N VAL A 146 14.79 7.23 -11.57
CA VAL A 146 16.02 7.03 -10.76
C VAL A 146 16.96 6.06 -11.48
N ASP A 147 16.43 4.93 -11.96
CA ASP A 147 17.25 3.88 -12.55
C ASP A 147 17.69 4.21 -13.99
N GLN A 148 16.96 5.05 -14.73
CA GLN A 148 17.32 5.45 -16.10
C GLN A 148 18.30 6.62 -16.15
N LYS A 149 18.23 7.58 -15.21
CA LYS A 149 19.22 8.65 -15.09
C LYS A 149 19.59 8.82 -13.61
N PRO A 150 20.52 7.99 -13.09
CA PRO A 150 20.85 7.95 -11.67
C PRO A 150 21.56 9.23 -11.23
N SER A 151 21.11 9.79 -10.10
CA SER A 151 21.78 10.90 -9.41
C SER A 151 21.37 10.88 -7.94
N LEU A 152 22.24 11.37 -7.06
CA LEU A 152 21.96 11.43 -5.62
C LEU A 152 20.64 12.17 -5.33
N LEU A 153 20.40 13.29 -6.01
CA LEU A 153 19.18 14.08 -5.86
C LEU A 153 17.91 13.25 -6.16
N ARG A 154 17.93 12.39 -7.19
CA ARG A 154 16.78 11.54 -7.52
C ARG A 154 16.59 10.39 -6.55
N HIS A 155 17.68 9.82 -6.04
CA HIS A 155 17.59 8.80 -4.98
C HIS A 155 16.96 9.39 -3.72
N LEU A 156 17.44 10.56 -3.27
CA LEU A 156 16.88 11.28 -2.13
C LEU A 156 15.44 11.71 -2.39
N GLY A 157 15.14 12.21 -3.59
CA GLY A 157 13.78 12.56 -4.01
C GLY A 157 12.82 11.39 -3.98
N ALA A 158 13.24 10.20 -4.44
CA ALA A 158 12.41 9.00 -4.42
C ALA A 158 12.12 8.51 -2.99
N ILE A 159 13.11 8.61 -2.09
CA ILE A 159 12.93 8.30 -0.67
C ILE A 159 11.98 9.31 -0.03
N ALA A 160 12.22 10.60 -0.19
CA ALA A 160 11.42 11.65 0.44
C ALA A 160 9.97 11.63 -0.06
N ILE A 161 9.75 11.59 -1.39
CA ILE A 161 8.40 11.55 -1.95
C ILE A 161 7.72 10.21 -1.63
N GLY A 162 8.44 9.09 -1.70
CA GLY A 162 7.90 7.78 -1.32
C GLY A 162 7.45 7.74 0.14
N ALA A 163 8.26 8.31 1.06
CA ALA A 163 7.92 8.40 2.47
C ALA A 163 6.73 9.34 2.71
N VAL A 164 6.69 10.52 2.06
CA VAL A 164 5.52 11.42 2.14
C VAL A 164 4.26 10.74 1.62
N MET A 165 4.33 10.04 0.48
CA MET A 165 3.20 9.28 -0.06
C MET A 165 2.77 8.17 0.91
N PHE A 166 3.70 7.47 1.55
CA PHE A 166 3.37 6.45 2.53
C PHE A 166 2.71 7.06 3.79
N THR A 167 3.28 8.11 4.36
CA THR A 167 2.68 8.86 5.49
C THR A 167 1.35 9.50 5.13
N SER A 168 1.12 9.89 3.89
CA SER A 168 -0.14 10.53 3.50
C SER A 168 -1.35 9.58 3.59
N TRP A 169 -1.11 8.27 3.50
CA TRP A 169 -2.13 7.26 3.78
C TRP A 169 -2.57 7.33 5.24
N ASP A 170 -1.63 7.59 6.16
CA ASP A 170 -1.89 7.73 7.58
C ASP A 170 -2.85 8.88 7.91
N PHE A 171 -2.78 10.01 7.18
CA PHE A 171 -3.77 11.09 7.35
C PHE A 171 -5.21 10.62 7.12
N ALA A 172 -5.44 9.69 6.21
CA ALA A 172 -6.76 9.10 5.98
C ALA A 172 -7.03 7.91 6.92
N LEU A 173 -6.00 7.17 7.32
CA LEU A 173 -6.10 5.96 8.14
C LEU A 173 -6.42 6.29 9.60
N GLU A 174 -5.78 7.32 10.14
CA GLU A 174 -5.85 7.66 11.56
C GLU A 174 -7.29 7.87 12.05
N PRO A 175 -8.10 8.76 11.45
CA PRO A 175 -9.47 8.93 11.92
C PRO A 175 -10.32 7.67 11.70
N ALA A 176 -10.10 6.95 10.61
CA ALA A 176 -10.83 5.73 10.27
C ALA A 176 -10.60 4.60 11.28
N MET A 177 -9.40 4.52 11.86
CA MET A 177 -8.98 3.40 12.70
C MET A 177 -8.94 3.73 14.20
N SER A 178 -8.92 5.00 14.60
CA SER A 178 -8.91 5.39 16.01
C SER A 178 -10.20 6.07 16.49
N GLN A 179 -11.00 6.64 15.58
CA GLN A 179 -12.11 7.54 15.92
C GLN A 179 -13.47 7.13 15.33
N THR A 180 -13.58 5.91 14.83
CA THR A 180 -14.86 5.34 14.36
C THR A 180 -15.48 4.41 15.41
N ALA A 181 -16.69 3.90 15.13
CA ALA A 181 -17.39 2.97 16.01
C ALA A 181 -16.64 1.65 16.26
N VAL A 182 -15.68 1.30 15.39
CA VAL A 182 -14.85 0.09 15.51
C VAL A 182 -13.38 0.50 15.46
N PRO A 183 -12.82 1.02 16.57
CA PRO A 183 -11.42 1.42 16.62
C PRO A 183 -10.50 0.19 16.69
N PHE A 184 -9.33 0.30 16.07
CA PHE A 184 -8.25 -0.69 16.05
C PHE A 184 -7.06 -0.29 16.93
N TRP A 185 -6.96 0.97 17.31
CA TRP A 185 -6.04 1.45 18.34
C TRP A 185 -6.66 2.64 19.06
N PHE A 186 -6.14 2.95 20.23
CA PHE A 186 -6.51 4.14 20.98
C PHE A 186 -5.27 4.93 21.38
N TRP A 187 -5.38 6.25 21.35
CA TRP A 187 -4.36 7.17 21.83
C TRP A 187 -4.51 7.34 23.34
N GLU A 188 -3.49 6.99 24.13
CA GLU A 188 -3.50 7.31 25.58
C GLU A 188 -3.46 8.83 25.78
N LYS A 189 -2.73 9.52 24.90
CA LYS A 189 -2.65 10.98 24.84
C LYS A 189 -3.11 11.47 23.46
N PRO A 190 -4.39 11.82 23.30
CA PRO A 190 -4.89 12.37 22.05
C PRO A 190 -4.09 13.60 21.63
N GLY A 191 -3.76 13.67 20.35
CA GLY A 191 -2.98 14.77 19.80
C GLY A 191 -3.83 15.91 19.23
N ALA A 192 -3.14 17.02 18.92
CA ALA A 192 -3.77 18.26 18.47
C ALA A 192 -4.35 18.18 17.05
N PHE A 193 -3.91 17.23 16.22
CA PHE A 193 -4.36 17.11 14.84
C PHE A 193 -5.47 16.07 14.74
N PHE A 194 -6.71 16.50 14.94
CA PHE A 194 -7.89 15.63 14.92
C PHE A 194 -7.71 14.37 15.78
N GLY A 195 -7.21 14.52 17.01
CA GLY A 195 -6.99 13.38 17.92
C GLY A 195 -5.66 12.63 17.73
N THR A 196 -4.94 12.86 16.63
CA THR A 196 -3.64 12.23 16.36
C THR A 196 -2.47 13.15 16.76
N PRO A 197 -1.43 12.64 17.45
CA PRO A 197 -0.20 13.39 17.72
C PRO A 197 0.58 13.71 16.44
N TYR A 198 1.14 14.92 16.32
CA TYR A 198 2.06 15.24 15.21
C TYR A 198 3.28 14.32 15.17
N GLN A 199 3.67 13.81 16.33
CA GLN A 199 4.69 12.80 16.49
C GLN A 199 4.38 11.54 15.66
N ASN A 200 3.11 11.15 15.50
CA ASN A 200 2.73 10.00 14.69
C ASN A 200 3.16 10.17 13.23
N TYR A 201 2.77 11.28 12.61
CA TYR A 201 3.11 11.57 11.23
C TYR A 201 4.64 11.70 11.01
N ALA A 202 5.35 12.28 11.99
CA ALA A 202 6.81 12.32 11.96
C ALA A 202 7.43 10.93 12.08
N GLY A 203 6.89 10.06 12.94
CA GLY A 203 7.27 8.66 13.07
C GLY A 203 7.02 7.87 11.79
N TRP A 204 5.84 8.00 11.18
CA TRP A 204 5.50 7.39 9.90
C TRP A 204 6.47 7.81 8.79
N PHE A 205 6.75 9.11 8.69
CA PHE A 205 7.73 9.62 7.72
C PHE A 205 9.13 9.10 8.01
N GLY A 206 9.59 9.16 9.26
CA GLY A 206 10.92 8.71 9.67
C GLY A 206 11.14 7.23 9.44
N THR A 207 10.25 6.38 9.96
CA THR A 207 10.31 4.91 9.79
C THR A 207 10.28 4.53 8.32
N SER A 208 9.43 5.19 7.51
CA SER A 208 9.37 4.91 6.07
C SER A 208 10.58 5.39 5.29
N ALA A 209 11.08 6.58 5.58
CA ALA A 209 12.33 7.08 5.01
C ALA A 209 13.50 6.15 5.35
N ILE A 210 13.56 5.58 6.57
CA ILE A 210 14.63 4.67 6.99
C ILE A 210 14.59 3.38 6.15
N PHE A 211 13.46 2.65 6.09
CA PHE A 211 13.44 1.40 5.31
C PHE A 211 13.61 1.64 3.80
N MET A 212 13.12 2.75 3.26
CA MET A 212 13.33 3.12 1.85
C MET A 212 14.79 3.50 1.58
N SER A 213 15.48 4.13 2.54
CA SER A 213 16.92 4.42 2.45
C SER A 213 17.75 3.14 2.47
N VAL A 214 17.41 2.21 3.38
CA VAL A 214 18.03 0.88 3.42
C VAL A 214 17.83 0.16 2.09
N ALA A 215 16.62 0.16 1.54
CA ALA A 215 16.36 -0.41 0.22
C ALA A 215 17.17 0.28 -0.90
N ALA A 216 17.27 1.61 -0.89
CA ALA A 216 18.05 2.36 -1.87
C ALA A 216 19.52 1.93 -1.87
N ILE A 217 20.11 1.72 -0.69
CA ILE A 217 21.49 1.24 -0.51
C ILE A 217 21.62 -0.21 -0.99
N LEU A 218 20.72 -1.09 -0.56
CA LEU A 218 20.76 -2.52 -0.90
C LEU A 218 20.50 -2.79 -2.38
N TRP A 219 19.74 -1.93 -3.05
CA TRP A 219 19.43 -2.02 -4.48
C TRP A 219 20.45 -1.32 -5.38
N ARG A 220 21.55 -0.75 -4.86
CA ARG A 220 22.55 -0.01 -5.67
C ARG A 220 23.07 -0.77 -6.90
N ASN A 221 23.15 -2.10 -6.80
CA ASN A 221 23.65 -2.99 -7.86
C ASN A 221 22.51 -3.80 -8.53
N ILE A 222 21.25 -3.40 -8.32
CA ILE A 222 20.08 -4.05 -8.91
C ILE A 222 19.47 -3.08 -9.91
N SER A 223 19.51 -3.44 -11.19
CA SER A 223 18.92 -2.61 -12.24
C SER A 223 17.40 -2.84 -12.31
N LEU A 224 16.63 -1.79 -12.01
CA LEU A 224 15.18 -1.76 -12.20
C LEU A 224 14.75 -1.01 -13.48
N THR A 225 15.69 -0.81 -14.41
CA THR A 225 15.49 -0.06 -15.67
C THR A 225 14.35 -0.60 -16.55
N LYS A 226 14.00 -1.88 -16.39
CA LYS A 226 12.92 -2.55 -17.13
C LYS A 226 11.52 -2.16 -16.63
N LEU A 227 11.40 -1.58 -15.43
CA LEU A 227 10.12 -1.10 -14.94
C LEU A 227 9.66 0.10 -15.76
N GLN A 228 8.37 0.08 -16.09
CA GLN A 228 7.69 1.04 -16.95
C GLN A 228 6.32 1.33 -16.33
N ARG A 229 5.61 2.32 -16.85
CA ARG A 229 4.28 2.70 -16.34
C ARG A 229 3.32 1.51 -16.18
N SER A 230 3.28 0.60 -17.15
CA SER A 230 2.40 -0.58 -17.12
C SER A 230 2.66 -1.48 -15.89
N HIS A 231 3.93 -1.60 -15.48
CA HIS A 231 4.33 -2.37 -14.30
C HIS A 231 3.90 -1.69 -13.00
N LEU A 232 3.75 -0.36 -12.98
CA LEU A 232 3.32 0.38 -11.79
C LEU A 232 1.80 0.34 -11.54
N THR A 233 1.02 -0.28 -12.43
CA THR A 233 -0.44 -0.36 -12.27
C THR A 233 -0.83 -1.06 -10.97
N LEU A 234 -0.21 -2.20 -10.64
CA LEU A 234 -0.51 -2.90 -9.39
C LEU A 234 -0.10 -2.08 -8.15
N PRO A 235 1.14 -1.53 -8.05
CA PRO A 235 1.50 -0.58 -7.00
C PRO A 235 0.50 0.57 -6.84
N LEU A 236 0.07 1.19 -7.95
CA LEU A 236 -0.88 2.30 -7.91
C LEU A 236 -2.24 1.84 -7.39
N VAL A 237 -2.79 0.73 -7.89
CA VAL A 237 -4.09 0.20 -7.44
C VAL A 237 -4.05 -0.17 -5.96
N VAL A 238 -2.98 -0.81 -5.49
CA VAL A 238 -2.80 -1.15 -4.07
C VAL A 238 -2.78 0.11 -3.21
N TYR A 239 -1.98 1.11 -3.59
CA TYR A 239 -1.89 2.38 -2.88
C TYR A 239 -3.25 3.10 -2.82
N LEU A 240 -3.91 3.26 -3.97
CA LEU A 240 -5.21 3.93 -4.07
C LEU A 240 -6.31 3.19 -3.32
N THR A 241 -6.35 1.86 -3.38
CA THR A 241 -7.42 1.10 -2.70
C THR A 241 -7.28 1.21 -1.18
N ASN A 242 -6.06 1.21 -0.64
CA ASN A 242 -5.83 1.41 0.80
C ASN A 242 -6.17 2.83 1.23
N PHE A 243 -5.78 3.82 0.43
CA PHE A 243 -6.16 5.21 0.67
C PHE A 243 -7.67 5.41 0.61
N ILE A 244 -8.35 4.90 -0.41
CA ILE A 244 -9.80 5.05 -0.60
C ILE A 244 -10.56 4.39 0.55
N PHE A 245 -10.18 3.19 0.96
CA PHE A 245 -10.82 2.51 2.09
C PHE A 245 -10.77 3.37 3.36
N ALA A 246 -9.58 3.84 3.72
CA ALA A 246 -9.37 4.71 4.87
C ALA A 246 -10.09 6.07 4.71
N GLY A 247 -9.97 6.69 3.55
CA GLY A 247 -10.55 8.00 3.24
C GLY A 247 -12.07 7.99 3.27
N VAL A 248 -12.71 6.93 2.75
CA VAL A 248 -14.17 6.79 2.79
C VAL A 248 -14.67 6.67 4.24
N LEU A 249 -14.01 5.86 5.07
CA LEU A 249 -14.36 5.73 6.50
C LEU A 249 -14.16 7.07 7.24
N SER A 250 -13.03 7.74 7.03
CA SER A 250 -12.72 9.02 7.66
C SER A 250 -13.68 10.13 7.23
N CYS A 251 -14.02 10.21 5.94
CA CYS A 251 -15.02 11.15 5.43
C CYS A 251 -16.42 10.88 5.99
N ALA A 252 -16.82 9.60 6.07
CA ALA A 252 -18.10 9.22 6.67
C ALA A 252 -18.18 9.61 8.16
N ALA A 253 -17.05 9.64 8.86
CA ALA A 253 -16.94 10.11 10.23
C ALA A 253 -16.71 11.64 10.37
N GLY A 254 -16.69 12.39 9.26
CA GLY A 254 -16.59 13.85 9.25
C GLY A 254 -15.16 14.43 9.13
N TYR A 255 -14.13 13.59 8.97
CA TYR A 255 -12.73 14.00 8.92
C TYR A 255 -12.24 14.33 7.50
N TRP A 256 -12.85 15.33 6.87
CA TRP A 256 -12.53 15.73 5.49
C TRP A 256 -11.16 16.39 5.33
N ILE A 257 -10.68 17.11 6.37
CA ILE A 257 -9.41 17.85 6.33
C ILE A 257 -8.20 16.90 6.26
N PRO A 258 -8.06 15.91 7.16
CA PRO A 258 -6.99 14.91 7.03
C PRO A 258 -7.00 14.19 5.68
N VAL A 259 -8.19 13.77 5.21
CA VAL A 259 -8.33 13.10 3.91
C VAL A 259 -7.90 14.02 2.75
N SER A 260 -8.29 15.29 2.77
CA SER A 260 -7.91 16.26 1.73
C SER A 260 -6.39 16.50 1.69
N LEU A 261 -5.74 16.55 2.85
CA LEU A 261 -4.28 16.63 2.94
C LEU A 261 -3.63 15.38 2.36
N GLY A 262 -4.12 14.19 2.74
CA GLY A 262 -3.66 12.92 2.20
C GLY A 262 -3.81 12.82 0.68
N VAL A 263 -4.92 13.32 0.12
CA VAL A 263 -5.12 13.39 -1.34
C VAL A 263 -4.08 14.30 -1.98
N THR A 264 -3.83 15.47 -1.38
CA THR A 264 -2.95 16.50 -1.93
C THR A 264 -1.49 16.07 -1.95
N VAL A 265 -0.99 15.49 -0.85
CA VAL A 265 0.43 15.13 -0.72
C VAL A 265 0.72 13.66 -1.04
N GLY A 266 -0.32 12.85 -1.22
CA GLY A 266 -0.23 11.41 -1.50
C GLY A 266 -0.79 11.02 -2.86
N VAL A 267 -2.11 11.04 -2.97
CA VAL A 267 -2.85 10.54 -4.15
C VAL A 267 -2.46 11.30 -5.42
N ILE A 268 -2.43 12.63 -5.38
CA ILE A 268 -2.05 13.44 -6.55
C ILE A 268 -0.61 13.13 -6.99
N PRO A 269 0.41 13.20 -6.11
CA PRO A 269 1.77 12.78 -6.46
C PRO A 269 1.86 11.34 -6.98
N ALA A 270 1.13 10.39 -6.38
CA ALA A 270 1.13 9.00 -6.83
C ALA A 270 0.67 8.85 -8.28
N VAL A 271 -0.45 9.50 -8.64
CA VAL A 271 -1.00 9.47 -10.00
C VAL A 271 -0.09 10.23 -10.97
N LEU A 272 0.44 11.38 -10.56
CA LEU A 272 1.36 12.16 -11.39
C LEU A 272 2.67 11.40 -11.67
N LEU A 273 3.29 10.80 -10.66
CA LEU A 273 4.53 10.03 -10.83
C LEU A 273 4.29 8.74 -11.63
N TRP A 274 3.14 8.09 -11.44
CA TRP A 274 2.73 7.00 -12.32
C TRP A 274 2.59 7.47 -13.77
N TRP A 275 1.99 8.64 -14.01
CA TRP A 275 1.88 9.22 -15.35
C TRP A 275 3.24 9.64 -15.92
N LEU A 276 4.17 10.15 -15.12
CA LEU A 276 5.50 10.54 -15.56
C LEU A 276 6.40 9.34 -15.88
N ALA A 277 6.12 8.16 -15.31
CA ALA A 277 6.81 6.94 -15.67
C ALA A 277 6.68 6.68 -17.18
N GLN A 278 7.80 6.28 -17.81
CA GLN A 278 7.86 6.09 -19.25
C GLN A 278 6.84 5.03 -19.71
N PRO A 279 6.01 5.34 -20.73
CA PRO A 279 5.19 4.34 -21.37
C PRO A 279 6.11 3.35 -22.10
N GLY A 280 5.81 2.05 -22.00
CA GLY A 280 6.62 1.05 -22.70
C GLY A 280 6.65 1.31 -24.20
N ILE A 281 7.83 1.19 -24.81
CA ILE A 281 7.97 1.23 -26.27
C ILE A 281 7.18 0.03 -26.81
N LYS A 282 6.02 0.29 -27.42
CA LYS A 282 5.40 -0.71 -28.30
C LYS A 282 6.38 -0.88 -29.45
N ASN A 283 6.98 -2.05 -29.61
CA ASN A 283 7.73 -2.39 -30.82
C ASN A 283 6.74 -2.42 -31.99
N THR A 284 6.47 -1.26 -32.59
CA THR A 284 5.71 -1.13 -33.84
C THR A 284 6.52 -1.65 -35.04
N ALA A 285 7.84 -1.85 -34.87
CA ALA A 285 8.75 -2.32 -35.92
C ALA A 285 8.56 -3.78 -36.36
N ALA A 286 7.72 -4.57 -35.69
CA ALA A 286 7.47 -5.97 -36.06
C ALA A 286 6.28 -6.16 -37.03
N ILE A 287 5.57 -5.09 -37.39
CA ILE A 287 4.39 -5.16 -38.28
C ILE A 287 4.74 -4.74 -39.72
N GLU A 288 5.84 -4.02 -39.95
CA GLU A 288 6.22 -3.58 -41.30
C GLU A 288 7.07 -4.59 -42.08
N SER A 289 7.69 -5.59 -41.42
CA SER A 289 8.56 -6.57 -42.10
C SER A 289 7.82 -7.77 -42.72
N SER A 290 6.48 -7.83 -42.65
CA SER A 290 5.70 -8.94 -43.25
C SER A 290 4.96 -8.56 -44.54
N ASN A 291 5.16 -7.35 -45.09
CA ASN A 291 4.51 -6.89 -46.32
C ASN A 291 5.43 -6.76 -47.54
N GLU A 292 6.68 -7.21 -47.47
CA GLU A 292 7.50 -7.34 -48.69
C GLU A 292 7.11 -8.63 -49.44
N ILE A 293 6.19 -8.47 -50.39
CA ILE A 293 5.91 -9.45 -51.44
C ILE A 293 7.19 -9.60 -52.29
N PRO A 294 7.74 -10.81 -52.47
CA PRO A 294 8.87 -10.98 -53.37
C PRO A 294 8.38 -10.77 -54.81
N VAL A 295 8.86 -9.71 -55.45
CA VAL A 295 8.72 -9.52 -56.88
C VAL A 295 9.47 -10.65 -57.58
N VAL A 296 8.72 -11.63 -58.09
CA VAL A 296 9.26 -12.71 -58.91
C VAL A 296 9.73 -12.10 -60.23
N ALA A 297 11.04 -12.08 -60.42
CA ALA A 297 11.67 -11.71 -61.68
C ALA A 297 11.26 -12.71 -62.78
N ALA A 298 10.72 -12.17 -63.87
CA ALA A 298 10.42 -12.90 -65.09
C ALA A 298 11.70 -13.47 -65.73
N TYR A 299 11.66 -14.73 -66.15
CA TYR A 299 12.56 -15.25 -67.18
C TYR A 299 11.84 -16.27 -68.07
N LYS A 300 11.81 -15.91 -69.36
CA LYS A 300 11.51 -16.67 -70.60
C LYS A 300 10.08 -17.09 -70.87
#